data_AF-A0A258JYB0-F1
#
_entry.id   AF-A0A258JYB0-F1
#
_cell.length_a   1.000
_cell.length_b   1.000
_cell.length_c   1.000
_cell.angle_alpha   90.00
_cell.angle_beta   90.00
_cell.angle_gamma   90.00
#
_symmetry.space_group_name_H-M   'P 1'
#
loop_
_entity.id
_entity.type
_entity.pdbx_description
1 polymer ?
#
loop_
_entity_poly.entity_id
_entity_poly.type
_entity_poly.pdbx_seq_one_letter_code
_entity_poly.pdbx_strand_id
1 'polypeptide(L)'
;MAFGGGAAAELPAGRRAGGAQAVARCFHFLRPDWLYALIPAALLAAFAWHRAGRGQDDWRGIVEAHLLRHLSVRESSARGKWPLVLLAIGWALAALAAAGPAWEKVPAPALEEVDPTVVVMSLAQSMNATDASPNRLTAGRHKVDDLLKRMRGGQAALVIFADAPFVAAPLTEDGRVIAQMLPELATDLMPVLNDRPDLAIRQGVDLLKNTGARSGRILLVTNGPGDVPERTVMAARAAASAGYHVSVLGIGGETALPMTGPDGRPLKARDGKPLMTRLDAAGLQEVAQAGNGRFERVTADGRDLDALLARPTLPAGQAPFQQSGLVADQWVDMGPWLVLGAAALAAFAFRRGLIAVLALTFAGALLAQPAHAQQGQDDPAAGLAWNELWRTPDQRGADAFAAQDYGTAATTFRDPSWQASSLYRGGDFERAASAYAGQQGADFNRGNALARAGNLKEAVAAYDATLAANPKDADAAFNRDLVLKALQKQNQQNQQDQNQGNDPQKQPEGGQDKDKQQDKDKGDQNKDAPKDPSRPDKPQDQKPNDQKPGEQQPPPKPDPAKQDPSKP
;
A
#
# COMPACT_ATOMS: atom_id res chain seq x y z
N MET A 1 12.98 5.96 -28.30
CA MET A 1 11.55 5.91 -28.68
C MET A 1 10.74 6.38 -27.49
N ALA A 2 9.91 7.40 -27.72
CA ALA A 2 9.16 8.12 -26.70
C ALA A 2 8.09 7.22 -26.04
N PHE A 3 8.04 7.22 -24.71
CA PHE A 3 6.85 6.86 -23.95
C PHE A 3 6.22 8.16 -23.46
N GLY A 4 5.33 8.72 -24.29
CA GLY A 4 4.40 9.77 -23.91
C GLY A 4 3.01 9.15 -23.80
N GLY A 5 2.48 9.08 -22.59
CA GLY A 5 1.17 8.51 -22.30
C GLY A 5 0.80 8.74 -20.84
N GLY A 6 0.88 10.01 -20.42
CA GLY A 6 0.35 10.41 -19.12
C GLY A 6 -1.17 10.26 -19.13
N ALA A 7 -1.67 9.26 -18.41
CA ALA A 7 -3.08 9.19 -18.05
C ALA A 7 -3.35 10.34 -17.06
N ALA A 8 -3.78 11.47 -17.61
CA ALA A 8 -4.41 12.52 -16.84
C ALA A 8 -5.64 11.91 -16.17
N ALA A 9 -5.57 11.73 -14.85
CA ALA A 9 -6.75 11.55 -14.04
C ALA A 9 -7.57 12.84 -14.17
N GLU A 10 -8.59 12.82 -15.04
CA GLU A 10 -9.61 13.86 -15.09
C GLU A 10 -10.30 13.89 -13.72
N LEU A 11 -9.87 14.84 -12.89
CA LEU A 11 -10.63 15.28 -11.73
C LEU A 11 -11.99 15.77 -12.25
N PRO A 12 -13.12 15.22 -11.79
CA PRO A 12 -14.42 15.70 -12.22
C PRO A 12 -14.57 17.17 -11.80
N ALA A 13 -14.64 18.04 -12.81
CA ALA A 13 -15.00 19.44 -12.70
C ALA A 13 -16.46 19.53 -12.23
N GLY A 14 -16.66 19.46 -10.91
CA GLY A 14 -17.97 19.50 -10.26
C GLY A 14 -17.94 20.05 -8.84
N ARG A 15 -16.90 20.77 -8.45
CA ARG A 15 -16.90 21.59 -7.21
C ARG A 15 -17.12 23.04 -7.60
N ARG A 16 -18.38 23.48 -7.63
CA ARG A 16 -18.86 24.87 -7.37
C ARG A 16 -20.23 25.07 -8.04
N ALA A 17 -21.26 24.46 -7.46
CA ALA A 17 -22.68 24.90 -7.47
C ALA A 17 -23.56 23.68 -7.13
N GLY A 18 -23.92 23.51 -5.86
CA GLY A 18 -24.81 22.42 -5.43
C GLY A 18 -24.49 21.76 -4.09
N GLY A 19 -23.49 22.23 -3.33
CA GLY A 19 -22.99 21.57 -2.11
C GLY A 19 -24.07 21.27 -1.07
N ALA A 20 -24.99 22.20 -0.79
CA ALA A 20 -26.03 21.97 0.22
C ALA A 20 -27.13 20.99 -0.23
N GLN A 21 -27.52 21.01 -1.51
CA GLN A 21 -28.55 20.11 -2.04
C GLN A 21 -28.03 18.69 -2.26
N ALA A 22 -26.75 18.53 -2.60
CA ALA A 22 -26.09 17.23 -2.67
C ALA A 22 -25.91 16.61 -1.27
N VAL A 23 -25.48 17.41 -0.28
CA VAL A 23 -25.37 16.97 1.13
C VAL A 23 -26.71 16.53 1.69
N ALA A 24 -27.80 17.26 1.41
CA ALA A 24 -29.14 16.91 1.88
C ALA A 24 -29.69 15.59 1.31
N ARG A 25 -29.28 15.21 0.08
CA ARG A 25 -29.68 13.92 -0.52
C ARG A 25 -28.88 12.72 0.00
N CYS A 26 -27.69 12.97 0.53
CA CYS A 26 -26.78 11.93 1.03
C CYS A 26 -26.79 11.79 2.56
N PHE A 27 -27.53 12.67 3.25
CA PHE A 27 -27.64 12.66 4.70
C PHE A 27 -28.43 11.44 5.20
N HIS A 28 -27.79 10.64 6.05
CA HIS A 28 -28.45 9.58 6.80
C HIS A 28 -27.71 9.34 8.12
N PHE A 29 -28.33 8.57 9.02
CA PHE A 29 -27.71 8.14 10.26
C PHE A 29 -27.12 6.75 10.08
N LEU A 30 -25.85 6.59 10.45
CA LEU A 30 -25.17 5.28 10.47
C LEU A 30 -25.82 4.33 11.47
N ARG A 31 -26.34 4.86 12.59
CA ARG A 31 -26.88 4.11 13.72
C ARG A 31 -28.18 4.73 14.24
N PRO A 32 -29.30 4.63 13.50
CA PRO A 32 -30.55 5.32 13.83
C PRO A 32 -31.15 4.94 15.19
N ASP A 33 -30.81 3.76 15.73
CA ASP A 33 -31.30 3.27 17.03
C ASP A 33 -30.93 4.20 18.20
N TRP A 34 -29.86 4.98 18.09
CA TRP A 34 -29.48 5.96 19.11
C TRP A 34 -30.47 7.14 19.24
N LEU A 35 -31.35 7.35 18.25
CA LEU A 35 -32.40 8.37 18.35
C LEU A 35 -33.43 8.04 19.44
N TYR A 36 -33.60 6.76 19.81
CA TYR A 36 -34.46 6.39 20.95
C TYR A 36 -33.95 6.96 22.28
N ALA A 37 -32.67 7.32 22.39
CA ALA A 37 -32.10 7.98 23.56
C ALA A 37 -32.65 9.41 23.79
N LEU A 38 -33.37 9.99 22.81
CA LEU A 38 -34.08 11.27 22.98
C LEU A 38 -35.33 11.16 23.85
N ILE A 39 -35.97 9.98 23.91
CA ILE A 39 -37.18 9.73 24.70
C ILE A 39 -36.91 9.90 26.21
N PRO A 40 -35.92 9.21 26.82
CA PRO A 40 -35.60 9.41 28.23
C PRO A 40 -35.11 10.84 28.52
N ALA A 41 -34.40 11.48 27.58
CA ALA A 41 -33.99 12.88 27.72
C ALA A 41 -35.20 13.82 27.83
N ALA A 42 -36.21 13.64 26.98
CA ALA A 42 -37.45 14.43 27.00
C ALA A 42 -38.25 14.20 28.29
N LEU A 43 -38.36 12.95 28.76
CA LEU A 43 -39.04 12.62 30.01
C LEU A 43 -38.35 13.23 31.24
N LEU A 44 -37.02 13.17 31.31
CA LEU A 44 -36.26 13.78 32.39
C LEU A 44 -36.32 15.31 32.35
N ALA A 45 -36.29 15.92 31.16
CA ALA A 45 -36.48 17.36 30.99
C ALA A 45 -37.89 17.80 31.45
N ALA A 46 -38.95 17.07 31.07
CA ALA A 46 -40.31 17.34 31.50
C ALA A 46 -40.47 17.16 33.03
N PHE A 47 -39.95 16.08 33.59
CA PHE A 47 -39.97 15.83 35.03
C PHE A 47 -39.24 16.94 35.82
N ALA A 48 -38.06 17.34 35.36
CA ALA A 48 -37.29 18.43 35.97
C ALA A 48 -38.01 19.78 35.85
N TRP A 49 -38.69 20.05 34.74
CA TRP A 49 -39.51 21.26 34.56
C TRP A 49 -40.70 21.29 35.52
N HIS A 50 -41.40 20.17 35.67
CA HIS A 50 -42.53 20.04 36.60
C HIS A 50 -42.08 20.20 38.06
N ARG A 51 -40.92 19.65 38.45
CA ARG A 51 -40.39 19.77 39.81
C ARG A 51 -39.87 21.18 40.10
N ALA A 52 -39.22 21.82 39.13
CA ALA A 52 -38.75 23.21 39.26
C ALA A 52 -39.88 24.23 39.43
N GLY A 53 -41.12 23.90 39.03
CA GLY A 53 -42.31 24.72 39.24
C GLY A 53 -42.92 24.61 40.65
N ARG A 54 -42.74 23.47 41.35
CA ARG A 54 -43.39 23.20 42.65
C ARG A 54 -42.67 23.78 43.88
N GLY A 55 -41.39 24.13 43.75
CA GLY A 55 -40.57 24.60 44.88
C GLY A 55 -41.00 25.92 45.53
N GLN A 56 -41.93 26.68 44.93
CA GLN A 56 -42.54 27.87 45.53
C GLN A 56 -43.94 27.64 46.10
N ASP A 57 -44.59 26.51 45.79
CA ASP A 57 -45.99 26.25 46.13
C ASP A 57 -46.18 25.37 47.39
N ASP A 58 -45.16 24.63 47.85
CA ASP A 58 -45.27 23.76 49.04
C ASP A 58 -45.63 24.53 50.33
N TRP A 59 -45.20 25.79 50.47
CA TRP A 59 -45.52 26.60 51.66
C TRP A 59 -46.89 27.29 51.57
N ARG A 60 -47.49 27.38 50.38
CA ARG A 60 -48.82 28.00 50.17
C ARG A 60 -49.96 27.11 50.62
N GLY A 61 -49.72 25.81 50.77
CA GLY A 61 -50.71 24.85 51.32
C GLY A 61 -50.71 24.76 52.85
N ILE A 62 -49.68 25.27 53.53
CA ILE A 62 -49.45 25.04 54.98
C ILE A 62 -49.43 26.36 55.78
N VAL A 63 -49.11 27.49 55.14
CA VAL A 63 -48.95 28.80 55.83
C VAL A 63 -49.90 29.84 55.24
N GLU A 64 -50.59 30.60 56.10
CA GLU A 64 -51.48 31.68 55.67
C GLU A 64 -50.73 32.80 54.91
N ALA A 65 -51.38 33.32 53.86
CA ALA A 65 -50.78 34.20 52.86
C ALA A 65 -50.14 35.49 53.42
N HIS A 66 -50.59 35.97 54.59
CA HIS A 66 -50.08 37.20 55.19
C HIS A 66 -48.75 37.02 55.97
N LEU A 67 -48.46 35.79 56.43
CA LEU A 67 -47.22 35.43 57.14
C LEU A 67 -46.06 35.11 56.17
N LEU A 68 -46.39 34.56 55.00
CA LEU A 68 -45.45 34.25 53.92
C LEU A 68 -44.63 35.46 53.42
N ARG A 69 -45.20 36.67 53.52
CA ARG A 69 -44.55 37.90 53.07
C ARG A 69 -43.41 38.37 53.98
N HIS A 70 -43.37 37.91 55.23
CA HIS A 70 -42.39 38.32 56.25
C HIS A 70 -41.38 37.22 56.60
N LEU A 71 -41.69 35.96 56.31
CA LEU A 71 -40.80 34.80 56.53
C LEU A 71 -39.87 34.49 55.35
N SER A 72 -40.10 35.09 54.18
CA SER A 72 -39.23 34.92 53.03
C SER A 72 -38.01 35.84 53.16
N VAL A 73 -36.99 35.39 53.91
CA VAL A 73 -35.62 35.84 53.64
C VAL A 73 -35.40 35.63 52.14
N ARG A 74 -35.13 36.73 51.45
CA ARG A 74 -34.99 36.81 49.99
C ARG A 74 -33.69 36.15 49.56
N GLU A 75 -33.55 34.86 49.83
CA GLU A 75 -32.72 33.96 49.01
C GLU A 75 -33.62 33.32 47.96
N SER A 76 -34.35 34.14 47.20
CA SER A 76 -34.77 33.74 45.86
C SER A 76 -33.53 33.74 44.97
N SER A 77 -32.56 32.87 45.27
CA SER A 77 -31.70 32.34 44.22
C SER A 77 -32.63 31.51 43.35
N ALA A 78 -33.32 32.21 42.43
CA ALA A 78 -33.97 31.58 41.31
C ALA A 78 -32.87 30.81 40.60
N ARG A 79 -32.71 29.53 40.98
CA ARG A 79 -31.81 28.60 40.34
C ARG A 79 -32.41 28.44 38.95
N GLY A 80 -31.96 29.31 38.04
CA GLY A 80 -32.58 29.50 36.74
C GLY A 80 -32.70 28.16 36.05
N LYS A 81 -33.76 27.94 35.27
CA LYS A 81 -34.01 26.68 34.56
C LYS A 81 -32.99 26.40 33.45
N TRP A 82 -32.11 27.35 33.15
CA TRP A 82 -31.09 27.30 32.11
C TRP A 82 -30.10 26.12 32.16
N PRO A 83 -29.57 25.62 33.30
CA PRO A 83 -28.68 24.46 33.29
C PRO A 83 -29.43 23.16 32.96
N LEU A 84 -30.73 23.06 33.28
CA LEU A 84 -31.56 21.93 32.86
C LEU A 84 -31.81 21.96 31.34
N VAL A 85 -32.03 23.15 30.78
CA VAL A 85 -32.16 23.35 29.33
C VAL A 85 -30.85 23.01 28.62
N LEU A 86 -29.71 23.48 29.14
CA LEU A 86 -28.38 23.17 28.59
C LEU A 86 -28.05 21.67 28.68
N LEU A 87 -28.43 21.01 29.77
CA LEU A 87 -28.27 19.56 29.92
C LEU A 87 -29.13 18.78 28.92
N ALA A 88 -30.38 19.20 28.70
CA ALA A 88 -31.27 18.58 27.72
C ALA A 88 -30.76 18.76 26.27
N ILE A 89 -30.27 19.96 25.93
CA ILE A 89 -29.65 20.23 24.63
C ILE A 89 -28.36 19.42 24.45
N GLY A 90 -27.51 19.35 25.49
CA GLY A 90 -26.29 18.55 25.48
C GLY A 90 -26.56 17.06 25.30
N TRP A 91 -27.58 16.53 25.97
CA TRP A 91 -28.04 15.14 25.78
C TRP A 91 -28.54 14.93 24.34
N ALA A 92 -29.39 15.82 23.81
CA ALA A 92 -29.89 15.71 22.45
C ALA A 92 -28.75 15.68 21.42
N LEU A 93 -27.74 16.53 21.60
CA LEU A 93 -26.54 16.55 20.75
C LEU A 93 -25.70 15.27 20.89
N ALA A 94 -25.57 14.72 22.11
CA ALA A 94 -24.88 13.46 22.32
C ALA A 94 -25.60 12.27 21.67
N ALA A 95 -26.94 12.23 21.73
CA ALA A 95 -27.75 11.23 21.05
C ALA A 95 -27.62 11.34 19.52
N LEU A 96 -27.61 12.57 19.00
CA LEU A 96 -27.39 12.83 17.57
C LEU A 96 -25.98 12.44 17.14
N ALA A 97 -24.97 12.72 17.97
CA ALA A 97 -23.59 12.31 17.74
C ALA A 97 -23.44 10.79 17.70
N ALA A 98 -24.09 10.08 18.63
CA ALA A 98 -24.07 8.62 18.69
C ALA A 98 -24.82 7.96 17.52
N ALA A 99 -25.86 8.63 17.00
CA ALA A 99 -26.57 8.20 15.80
C ALA A 99 -25.69 8.28 14.53
N GLY A 100 -24.59 9.04 14.59
CA GLY A 100 -23.57 9.12 13.54
C GLY A 100 -24.12 9.70 12.25
N PRO A 101 -24.37 11.02 12.18
CA PRO A 101 -24.80 11.65 10.94
C PRO A 101 -23.68 11.56 9.91
N ALA A 102 -24.01 11.09 8.72
CA ALA A 102 -23.07 10.92 7.64
C ALA A 102 -23.58 11.60 6.37
N TRP A 103 -22.70 12.35 5.71
CA TRP A 103 -22.98 13.04 4.45
C TRP A 103 -21.77 13.08 3.49
N GLU A 104 -20.65 12.49 3.88
CA GLU A 104 -19.43 12.41 3.08
C GLU A 104 -19.03 10.94 2.92
N LYS A 105 -18.63 10.56 1.70
CA LYS A 105 -18.09 9.24 1.36
C LYS A 105 -16.59 9.37 1.11
N VAL A 106 -15.81 8.47 1.71
CA VAL A 106 -14.37 8.35 1.48
C VAL A 106 -14.09 6.95 0.91
N PRO A 107 -13.29 6.84 -0.15
CA PRO A 107 -12.86 5.55 -0.69
C PRO A 107 -11.95 4.84 0.32
N ALA A 108 -12.41 3.74 0.91
CA ALA A 108 -11.60 2.89 1.78
C ALA A 108 -11.18 1.63 1.01
N PRO A 109 -9.90 1.21 1.09
CA PRO A 109 -9.47 -0.04 0.47
C PRO A 109 -10.19 -1.21 1.15
N ALA A 110 -11.01 -1.93 0.39
CA ALA A 110 -11.59 -3.17 0.88
C ALA A 110 -10.46 -4.21 1.01
N LEU A 111 -10.04 -4.49 2.24
CA LEU A 111 -9.17 -5.63 2.53
C LEU A 111 -10.02 -6.90 2.43
N GLU A 112 -10.27 -7.35 1.20
CA GLU A 112 -10.83 -8.67 0.97
C GLU A 112 -9.69 -9.70 0.96
N GLU A 113 -9.86 -10.77 1.72
CA GLU A 113 -8.94 -11.89 1.73
C GLU A 113 -9.16 -12.70 0.45
N VAL A 114 -8.45 -12.30 -0.62
CA VAL A 114 -8.49 -12.93 -1.93
C VAL A 114 -7.80 -14.29 -1.83
N ASP A 115 -8.59 -15.36 -1.84
CA ASP A 115 -8.11 -16.75 -1.97
C ASP A 115 -8.33 -17.21 -3.42
N PRO A 116 -7.36 -17.00 -4.33
CA PRO A 116 -7.54 -17.31 -5.74
C PRO A 116 -7.79 -18.80 -5.93
N THR A 117 -8.82 -19.13 -6.72
CA THR A 117 -9.24 -20.52 -6.96
C THR A 117 -8.98 -20.91 -8.41
N VAL A 118 -8.14 -21.92 -8.63
CA VAL A 118 -7.97 -22.55 -9.94
C VAL A 118 -8.85 -23.78 -10.02
N VAL A 119 -9.85 -23.74 -10.88
CA VAL A 119 -10.67 -24.92 -11.22
C VAL A 119 -9.93 -25.72 -12.28
N VAL A 120 -9.69 -27.00 -12.01
CA VAL A 120 -8.97 -27.92 -12.90
C VAL A 120 -9.94 -29.03 -13.30
N MET A 121 -10.45 -29.02 -14.53
CA MET A 121 -11.53 -29.91 -14.97
C MET A 121 -11.06 -30.91 -16.03
N SER A 122 -11.36 -32.19 -15.81
CA SER A 122 -11.05 -33.26 -16.77
C SER A 122 -11.98 -33.19 -17.98
N LEU A 123 -11.39 -33.34 -19.17
CA LEU A 123 -12.04 -33.57 -20.46
C LEU A 123 -11.71 -34.97 -21.02
N ALA A 124 -11.19 -35.88 -20.19
CA ALA A 124 -10.93 -37.25 -20.60
C ALA A 124 -12.22 -37.97 -21.04
N GLN A 125 -12.10 -38.98 -21.90
CA GLN A 125 -13.25 -39.73 -22.44
C GLN A 125 -14.08 -40.44 -21.35
N SER A 126 -13.52 -40.65 -20.16
CA SER A 126 -14.24 -41.16 -18.98
C SER A 126 -15.36 -40.23 -18.50
N MET A 127 -15.31 -38.95 -18.88
CA MET A 127 -16.30 -37.94 -18.52
C MET A 127 -17.56 -37.98 -19.41
N ASN A 128 -17.57 -38.79 -20.47
CA ASN A 128 -18.76 -39.03 -21.30
C ASN A 128 -19.74 -40.05 -20.68
N ALA A 129 -19.35 -40.73 -19.60
CA ALA A 129 -20.21 -41.68 -18.90
C ALA A 129 -21.48 -41.00 -18.33
N THR A 130 -22.58 -41.76 -18.26
CA THR A 130 -23.94 -41.28 -17.97
C THR A 130 -24.46 -41.65 -16.58
N ASP A 131 -23.57 -41.98 -15.64
CA ASP A 131 -23.91 -42.17 -14.21
C ASP A 131 -24.25 -40.86 -13.48
N ALA A 132 -23.87 -39.72 -14.05
CA ALA A 132 -24.39 -38.41 -13.71
C ALA A 132 -25.16 -37.86 -14.92
N SER A 133 -26.41 -37.42 -14.72
CA SER A 133 -27.25 -36.95 -15.82
C SER A 133 -26.86 -35.53 -16.28
N PRO A 134 -26.79 -35.26 -17.60
CA PRO A 134 -26.84 -36.20 -18.73
C PRO A 134 -25.56 -37.04 -18.90
N ASN A 135 -24.40 -36.44 -18.63
CA ASN A 135 -23.10 -37.12 -18.51
C ASN A 135 -22.24 -36.42 -17.45
N ARG A 136 -21.15 -37.06 -17.02
CA ARG A 136 -20.25 -36.53 -15.98
C ARG A 136 -19.69 -35.15 -16.33
N LEU A 137 -19.31 -34.92 -17.60
CA LEU A 137 -18.80 -33.61 -18.03
C LEU A 137 -19.84 -32.50 -17.89
N THR A 138 -21.09 -32.76 -18.28
CA THR A 138 -22.18 -31.79 -18.18
C THR A 138 -22.51 -31.51 -16.71
N ALA A 139 -22.53 -32.54 -15.86
CA ALA A 139 -22.66 -32.39 -14.42
C ALA A 139 -21.51 -31.55 -13.83
N GLY A 140 -20.27 -31.78 -14.31
CA GLY A 140 -19.10 -30.99 -13.93
C GLY A 140 -19.23 -29.52 -14.31
N ARG A 141 -19.66 -29.20 -15.53
CA ARG A 141 -19.90 -27.80 -15.97
C ARG A 141 -20.91 -27.10 -15.08
N HIS A 142 -22.05 -27.75 -14.81
CA HIS A 142 -23.07 -27.17 -13.92
C HIS A 142 -22.53 -26.94 -12.51
N LYS A 143 -21.72 -27.88 -11.98
CA LYS A 143 -21.09 -27.70 -10.67
C LYS A 143 -20.05 -26.59 -10.62
N VAL A 144 -19.28 -26.42 -11.69
CA VAL A 144 -18.33 -25.29 -11.79
C VAL A 144 -19.09 -23.96 -11.94
N ASP A 145 -20.19 -23.91 -12.69
CA ASP A 145 -21.05 -22.73 -12.77
C ASP A 145 -21.67 -22.37 -11.41
N ASP A 146 -22.18 -23.37 -10.68
CA ASP A 146 -22.69 -23.20 -9.31
C ASP A 146 -21.61 -22.72 -8.34
N LEU A 147 -20.39 -23.25 -8.46
CA LEU A 147 -19.23 -22.80 -7.68
C LEU A 147 -18.95 -21.32 -7.93
N LEU A 148 -18.84 -20.92 -9.21
CA LEU A 148 -18.56 -19.54 -9.60
C LEU A 148 -19.63 -18.57 -9.10
N LYS A 149 -20.91 -18.98 -9.06
CA LYS A 149 -22.02 -18.20 -8.49
C LYS A 149 -21.96 -18.07 -6.97
N ARG A 150 -21.41 -19.08 -6.28
CA ARG A 150 -21.26 -19.09 -4.81
C ARG A 150 -20.03 -18.32 -4.33
N MET A 151 -18.99 -18.20 -5.16
CA MET A 151 -17.81 -17.39 -4.87
C MET A 151 -18.20 -15.91 -4.78
N ARG A 152 -18.33 -15.41 -3.55
CA ARG A 152 -18.52 -13.98 -3.26
C ARG A 152 -17.15 -13.32 -3.24
N GLY A 153 -16.73 -12.78 -4.37
CA GLY A 153 -15.40 -12.17 -4.52
C GLY A 153 -14.29 -13.20 -4.72
N GLY A 154 -13.08 -12.69 -4.95
CA GLY A 154 -11.90 -13.49 -5.25
C GLY A 154 -11.72 -13.82 -6.73
N GLN A 155 -10.51 -14.24 -7.09
CA GLN A 155 -10.18 -14.55 -8.48
C GLN A 155 -10.39 -16.04 -8.78
N ALA A 156 -10.90 -16.35 -9.96
CA ALA A 156 -11.07 -17.71 -10.47
C ALA A 156 -10.27 -17.91 -11.76
N ALA A 157 -9.74 -19.10 -11.98
CA ALA A 157 -9.13 -19.54 -13.23
C ALA A 157 -9.70 -20.90 -13.64
N LEU A 158 -9.64 -21.22 -14.93
CA LEU A 158 -10.06 -22.51 -15.46
C LEU A 158 -8.93 -23.17 -16.25
N VAL A 159 -8.52 -24.35 -15.78
CA VAL A 159 -7.62 -25.27 -16.49
C VAL A 159 -8.43 -26.48 -16.89
N ILE A 160 -8.32 -26.88 -18.15
CA ILE A 160 -8.90 -28.11 -18.68
C ILE A 160 -7.79 -29.10 -18.97
N PHE A 161 -8.04 -30.40 -18.84
CA PHE A 161 -6.99 -31.39 -19.08
C PHE A 161 -7.50 -32.75 -19.56
N ALA A 162 -6.62 -33.48 -20.26
CA ALA A 162 -6.71 -34.91 -20.51
C ALA A 162 -5.28 -35.48 -20.44
N ASP A 163 -4.62 -35.78 -21.56
CA ASP A 163 -3.20 -36.17 -21.58
C ASP A 163 -2.25 -35.00 -21.24
N ALA A 164 -2.69 -33.77 -21.47
CA ALA A 164 -1.97 -32.54 -21.13
C ALA A 164 -2.94 -31.45 -20.64
N PRO A 165 -2.50 -30.52 -19.79
CA PRO A 165 -3.32 -29.41 -19.32
C PRO A 165 -3.28 -28.21 -20.27
N PHE A 166 -4.38 -27.46 -20.32
CA PHE A 166 -4.51 -26.21 -21.04
C PHE A 166 -5.24 -25.17 -20.20
N VAL A 167 -4.76 -23.92 -20.22
CA VAL A 167 -5.40 -22.81 -19.49
C VAL A 167 -6.52 -22.25 -20.37
N ALA A 168 -7.77 -22.64 -20.07
CA ALA A 168 -8.94 -22.13 -20.77
C ALA A 168 -9.24 -20.68 -20.39
N ALA A 169 -9.08 -20.34 -19.11
CA ALA A 169 -9.20 -18.96 -18.63
C ALA A 169 -8.12 -18.66 -17.58
N PRO A 170 -7.35 -17.57 -17.74
CA PRO A 170 -6.42 -17.12 -16.71
C PRO A 170 -7.19 -16.59 -15.47
N LEU A 171 -6.44 -16.26 -14.43
CA LEU A 171 -6.99 -15.77 -13.17
C LEU A 171 -7.73 -14.42 -13.38
N THR A 172 -9.02 -14.39 -13.08
CA THR A 172 -9.92 -13.24 -13.27
C THR A 172 -10.90 -13.08 -12.12
N GLU A 173 -11.27 -11.84 -11.81
CA GLU A 173 -12.33 -11.53 -10.82
C GLU A 173 -13.74 -11.72 -11.41
N ASP A 174 -13.88 -11.70 -12.74
CA ASP A 174 -15.18 -11.90 -13.41
C ASP A 174 -15.40 -13.37 -13.75
N GLY A 175 -15.94 -14.11 -12.78
CA GLY A 175 -16.33 -15.52 -12.95
C GLY A 175 -17.36 -15.74 -14.06
N ARG A 176 -18.10 -14.71 -14.51
CA ARG A 176 -19.07 -14.83 -15.61
C ARG A 176 -18.38 -15.10 -16.95
N VAL A 177 -17.15 -14.61 -17.12
CA VAL A 177 -16.35 -14.90 -18.33
C VAL A 177 -16.05 -16.39 -18.41
N ILE A 178 -15.67 -17.01 -17.28
CA ILE A 178 -15.45 -18.46 -17.22
C ILE A 178 -16.76 -19.21 -17.46
N ALA A 179 -17.86 -18.77 -16.83
CA ALA A 179 -19.17 -19.40 -16.99
C ALA A 179 -19.66 -19.42 -18.46
N GLN A 180 -19.32 -18.40 -19.25
CA GLN A 180 -19.63 -18.35 -20.69
C GLN A 180 -18.84 -19.37 -21.52
N MET A 181 -17.67 -19.80 -21.05
CA MET A 181 -16.84 -20.79 -21.74
C MET A 181 -17.24 -22.23 -21.40
N LEU A 182 -17.88 -22.48 -20.25
CA LEU A 182 -18.23 -23.83 -19.79
C LEU A 182 -19.07 -24.63 -20.80
N PRO A 183 -20.11 -24.06 -21.46
CA PRO A 183 -20.93 -24.80 -22.43
C PRO A 183 -20.14 -25.32 -23.63
N GLU A 184 -19.06 -24.62 -24.04
CA GLU A 184 -18.23 -24.96 -25.21
C GLU A 184 -17.24 -26.09 -24.93
N LEU A 185 -17.04 -26.45 -23.66
CA LEU A 185 -16.14 -27.55 -23.32
C LEU A 185 -16.69 -28.86 -23.88
N ALA A 186 -15.85 -29.78 -24.32
CA ALA A 186 -16.25 -31.09 -24.80
C ALA A 186 -15.06 -32.05 -24.70
N THR A 187 -15.31 -33.34 -24.51
CA THR A 187 -14.24 -34.34 -24.53
C THR A 187 -13.59 -34.44 -25.91
N ASP A 188 -14.29 -34.02 -26.96
CA ASP A 188 -13.82 -33.94 -28.35
C ASP A 188 -12.72 -32.90 -28.56
N LEU A 189 -12.61 -31.90 -27.68
CA LEU A 189 -11.51 -30.93 -27.72
C LEU A 189 -10.16 -31.59 -27.41
N MET A 190 -10.18 -32.69 -26.65
CA MET A 190 -9.00 -33.47 -26.30
C MET A 190 -9.32 -34.97 -26.43
N PRO A 191 -9.41 -35.52 -27.66
CA PRO A 191 -9.92 -36.87 -27.92
C PRO A 191 -8.88 -37.95 -27.63
N VAL A 192 -8.38 -37.97 -26.39
CA VAL A 192 -7.36 -38.89 -25.89
C VAL A 192 -7.94 -39.75 -24.77
N LEU A 193 -7.43 -40.98 -24.66
CA LEU A 193 -7.82 -41.91 -23.59
C LEU A 193 -7.08 -41.62 -22.27
N ASN A 194 -5.89 -41.03 -22.36
CA ASN A 194 -5.06 -40.74 -21.21
C ASN A 194 -5.66 -39.62 -20.35
N ASP A 195 -5.38 -39.70 -19.06
CA ASP A 195 -5.80 -38.75 -18.04
C ASP A 195 -4.62 -38.42 -17.12
N ARG A 196 -4.17 -37.16 -17.15
CA ARG A 196 -2.98 -36.66 -16.46
C ARG A 196 -3.28 -35.51 -15.49
N PRO A 197 -4.03 -35.76 -14.40
CA PRO A 197 -4.30 -34.75 -13.37
C PRO A 197 -3.02 -34.22 -12.71
N ASP A 198 -1.95 -35.02 -12.66
CA ASP A 198 -0.65 -34.62 -12.12
C ASP A 198 -0.05 -33.40 -12.83
N LEU A 199 -0.18 -33.33 -14.16
CA LEU A 199 0.26 -32.19 -14.95
C LEU A 199 -0.68 -31.00 -14.76
N ALA A 200 -1.98 -31.25 -14.66
CA ALA A 200 -2.99 -30.23 -14.49
C ALA A 200 -2.91 -29.50 -13.13
N ILE A 201 -2.63 -30.24 -12.05
CA ILE A 201 -2.34 -29.65 -10.73
C ILE A 201 -1.10 -28.74 -10.81
N ARG A 202 -0.02 -29.17 -11.49
CA ARG A 202 1.19 -28.35 -11.68
C ARG A 202 0.88 -27.07 -12.45
N GLN A 203 0.11 -27.16 -13.54
CA GLN A 203 -0.32 -25.98 -14.29
C GLN A 203 -1.12 -24.99 -13.42
N GLY A 204 -1.97 -25.51 -12.52
CA GLY A 204 -2.68 -24.67 -11.56
C GLY A 204 -1.76 -23.99 -10.55
N VAL A 205 -0.75 -24.72 -10.04
CA VAL A 205 0.29 -24.15 -9.17
C VAL A 205 1.06 -23.03 -9.89
N ASP A 206 1.43 -23.24 -11.15
CA ASP A 206 2.17 -22.23 -11.93
C ASP A 206 1.35 -20.97 -12.16
N LEU A 207 0.03 -21.11 -12.42
CA LEU A 207 -0.88 -19.96 -12.51
C LEU A 207 -0.93 -19.16 -11.20
N LEU A 208 -1.01 -19.84 -10.05
CA LEU A 208 -1.03 -19.20 -8.74
C LEU A 208 0.30 -18.52 -8.38
N LYS A 209 1.43 -19.13 -8.74
CA LYS A 209 2.75 -18.55 -8.52
C LYS A 209 2.99 -17.30 -9.36
N ASN A 210 2.57 -17.31 -10.62
CA ASN A 210 2.78 -16.21 -11.54
C ASN A 210 2.05 -14.92 -11.14
N THR A 211 1.00 -15.01 -10.32
CA THR A 211 0.26 -13.86 -9.79
C THR A 211 0.79 -13.37 -8.44
N GLY A 212 1.81 -14.03 -7.88
CA GLY A 212 2.38 -13.69 -6.57
C GLY A 212 1.50 -14.10 -5.39
N ALA A 213 0.48 -14.95 -5.62
CA ALA A 213 -0.40 -15.43 -4.57
C ALA A 213 0.37 -16.34 -3.60
N ARG A 214 0.40 -15.96 -2.30
CA ARG A 214 1.06 -16.72 -1.23
C ARG A 214 0.24 -17.93 -0.75
N SER A 215 -1.06 -17.88 -1.00
CA SER A 215 -2.04 -18.94 -0.72
C SER A 215 -3.04 -18.99 -1.87
N GLY A 216 -3.69 -20.14 -2.05
CA GLY A 216 -4.63 -20.34 -3.13
C GLY A 216 -5.25 -21.73 -3.06
N ARG A 217 -6.34 -21.91 -3.80
CA ARG A 217 -7.06 -23.18 -3.90
C ARG A 217 -6.96 -23.74 -5.31
N ILE A 218 -6.78 -25.04 -5.40
CA ILE A 218 -6.93 -25.81 -6.63
C ILE A 218 -8.11 -26.76 -6.41
N LEU A 219 -9.14 -26.64 -7.23
CA LEU A 219 -10.28 -27.56 -7.22
C LEU A 219 -10.19 -28.50 -8.43
N LEU A 220 -9.83 -29.75 -8.18
CA LEU A 220 -9.77 -30.79 -9.20
C LEU A 220 -11.15 -31.42 -9.41
N VAL A 221 -11.69 -31.35 -10.61
CA VAL A 221 -12.98 -31.92 -11.02
C VAL A 221 -12.72 -33.08 -11.97
N THR A 222 -12.84 -34.31 -11.48
CA THR A 222 -12.50 -35.53 -12.24
C THR A 222 -13.24 -36.76 -11.71
N ASN A 223 -13.16 -37.88 -12.43
CA ASN A 223 -13.67 -39.18 -12.00
C ASN A 223 -12.58 -40.11 -11.42
N GLY A 224 -11.30 -39.74 -11.47
CA GLY A 224 -10.21 -40.57 -10.94
C GLY A 224 -8.85 -39.86 -10.89
N PRO A 225 -7.85 -40.46 -10.24
CA PRO A 225 -6.51 -39.87 -10.07
C PRO A 225 -5.63 -39.92 -11.34
N GLY A 226 -6.19 -40.34 -12.48
CA GLY A 226 -5.51 -40.47 -13.76
C GLY A 226 -4.76 -41.78 -13.95
N ASP A 227 -3.99 -41.85 -15.03
CA ASP A 227 -3.24 -43.07 -15.43
C ASP A 227 -2.07 -43.40 -14.49
N VAL A 228 -1.54 -42.38 -13.79
CA VAL A 228 -0.41 -42.54 -12.88
C VAL A 228 -0.75 -41.91 -11.51
N PRO A 229 -1.54 -42.62 -10.67
CA PRO A 229 -2.06 -42.06 -9.41
C PRO A 229 -0.98 -41.53 -8.47
N GLU A 230 0.15 -42.25 -8.36
CA GLU A 230 1.29 -41.84 -7.52
C GLU A 230 1.82 -40.45 -7.88
N ARG A 231 1.88 -40.11 -9.19
CA ARG A 231 2.34 -38.79 -9.64
C ARG A 231 1.34 -37.70 -9.29
N THR A 232 0.05 -38.01 -9.33
CA THR A 232 -1.03 -37.08 -8.95
C THR A 232 -0.95 -36.76 -7.47
N VAL A 233 -0.77 -37.78 -6.63
CA VAL A 233 -0.56 -37.62 -5.17
C VAL A 233 0.71 -36.79 -4.89
N MET A 234 1.82 -37.06 -5.59
CA MET A 234 3.03 -36.26 -5.48
C MET A 234 2.83 -34.79 -5.90
N ALA A 235 2.09 -34.55 -6.98
CA ALA A 235 1.78 -33.20 -7.45
C ALA A 235 0.92 -32.43 -6.43
N ALA A 236 -0.09 -33.08 -5.84
CA ALA A 236 -0.89 -32.49 -4.76
C ALA A 236 -0.06 -32.17 -3.52
N ARG A 237 0.85 -33.07 -3.11
CA ARG A 237 1.77 -32.82 -2.00
C ARG A 237 2.71 -31.65 -2.28
N ALA A 238 3.22 -31.54 -3.50
CA ALA A 238 4.06 -30.41 -3.91
C ALA A 238 3.27 -29.08 -3.87
N ALA A 239 2.02 -29.08 -4.31
CA ALA A 239 1.14 -27.92 -4.22
C ALA A 239 0.92 -27.49 -2.76
N ALA A 240 0.62 -28.45 -1.86
CA ALA A 240 0.45 -28.19 -0.44
C ALA A 240 1.72 -27.61 0.22
N SER A 241 2.90 -28.13 -0.15
CA SER A 241 4.17 -27.61 0.35
C SER A 241 4.48 -26.18 -0.13
N ALA A 242 3.86 -25.74 -1.23
CA ALA A 242 3.97 -24.38 -1.76
C ALA A 242 2.91 -23.42 -1.19
N GLY A 243 2.04 -23.89 -0.28
CA GLY A 243 0.97 -23.08 0.32
C GLY A 243 -0.37 -23.12 -0.43
N TYR A 244 -0.53 -24.02 -1.41
CA TYR A 244 -1.76 -24.15 -2.19
C TYR A 244 -2.53 -25.42 -1.81
N HIS A 245 -3.82 -25.28 -1.51
CA HIS A 245 -4.68 -26.39 -1.11
C HIS A 245 -5.31 -27.06 -2.33
N VAL A 246 -5.18 -28.40 -2.44
CA VAL A 246 -5.82 -29.17 -3.53
C VAL A 246 -7.02 -29.93 -2.98
N SER A 247 -8.21 -29.44 -3.32
CA SER A 247 -9.47 -30.12 -3.06
C SER A 247 -9.97 -30.83 -4.32
N VAL A 248 -10.77 -31.88 -4.14
CA VAL A 248 -11.19 -32.75 -5.23
C VAL A 248 -12.70 -32.92 -5.21
N LEU A 249 -13.34 -32.63 -6.33
CA LEU A 249 -14.75 -32.93 -6.59
C LEU A 249 -14.84 -34.15 -7.51
N GLY A 250 -15.20 -35.29 -6.93
CA GLY A 250 -15.36 -36.56 -7.63
C GLY A 250 -16.69 -36.64 -8.36
N ILE A 251 -16.65 -36.90 -9.67
CA ILE A 251 -17.86 -37.11 -10.49
C ILE A 251 -17.98 -38.56 -10.94
N GLY A 252 -19.12 -39.17 -10.65
CA GLY A 252 -19.48 -40.51 -11.11
C GLY A 252 -19.99 -41.42 -9.99
N GLY A 253 -20.34 -42.64 -10.37
CA GLY A 253 -20.77 -43.73 -9.49
C GLY A 253 -19.70 -44.81 -9.34
N GLU A 254 -19.95 -45.71 -8.39
CA GLU A 254 -19.08 -46.87 -8.14
C GLU A 254 -19.26 -47.97 -9.19
N THR A 255 -20.40 -47.97 -9.89
CA THR A 255 -20.72 -48.90 -10.96
C THR A 255 -19.89 -48.61 -12.21
N ALA A 256 -19.22 -49.64 -12.71
CA ALA A 256 -18.46 -49.54 -13.95
C ALA A 256 -19.40 -49.40 -15.16
N LEU A 257 -19.16 -48.38 -15.98
CA LEU A 257 -19.87 -48.10 -17.22
C LEU A 257 -18.92 -48.12 -18.41
N PRO A 258 -19.40 -48.48 -19.62
CA PRO A 258 -18.58 -48.39 -20.81
C PRO A 258 -18.22 -46.93 -21.11
N MET A 259 -16.94 -46.68 -21.38
CA MET A 259 -16.47 -45.40 -21.89
C MET A 259 -16.99 -45.22 -23.31
N THR A 260 -17.52 -44.04 -23.60
CA THR A 260 -18.04 -43.68 -24.92
C THR A 260 -17.19 -42.62 -25.56
N GLY A 261 -17.00 -42.73 -26.87
CA GLY A 261 -16.34 -41.72 -27.67
C GLY A 261 -17.25 -40.50 -27.93
N PRO A 262 -16.73 -39.50 -28.65
CA PRO A 262 -17.47 -38.36 -29.18
C PRO A 262 -18.80 -38.71 -29.88
N ASP A 263 -18.77 -39.84 -30.61
CA ASP A 263 -19.87 -40.36 -31.41
C ASP A 263 -20.90 -41.15 -30.59
N GLY A 264 -20.74 -41.21 -29.27
CA GLY A 264 -21.58 -41.97 -28.35
C GLY A 264 -21.36 -43.48 -28.43
N ARG A 265 -20.40 -43.97 -29.23
CA ARG A 265 -20.13 -45.40 -29.34
C ARG A 265 -19.19 -45.86 -28.22
N PRO A 266 -19.39 -47.08 -27.68
CA PRO A 266 -18.46 -47.63 -26.69
C PRO A 266 -17.05 -47.79 -27.28
N LEU A 267 -16.06 -47.22 -26.59
CA LEU A 267 -14.66 -47.40 -26.91
C LEU A 267 -14.23 -48.83 -26.55
N LYS A 268 -13.43 -49.45 -27.41
CA LYS A 268 -12.99 -50.85 -27.24
C LYS A 268 -11.48 -50.91 -27.03
N ALA A 269 -11.06 -51.80 -26.14
CA ALA A 269 -9.67 -52.17 -25.97
C ALA A 269 -9.17 -52.99 -27.18
N ARG A 270 -7.85 -53.24 -27.23
CA ARG A 270 -7.21 -54.05 -28.30
C ARG A 270 -7.75 -55.48 -28.38
N ASP A 271 -8.31 -56.00 -27.29
CA ASP A 271 -8.94 -57.31 -27.19
C ASP A 271 -10.43 -57.32 -27.64
N GLY A 272 -10.94 -56.18 -28.11
CA GLY A 272 -12.32 -56.01 -28.58
C GLY A 272 -13.36 -55.82 -27.46
N LYS A 273 -12.96 -55.88 -26.19
CA LYS A 273 -13.87 -55.64 -25.06
C LYS A 273 -14.09 -54.13 -24.87
N PRO A 274 -15.28 -53.70 -24.44
CA PRO A 274 -15.53 -52.31 -24.12
C PRO A 274 -14.65 -51.86 -22.95
N LEU A 275 -14.04 -50.68 -23.09
CA LEU A 275 -13.32 -50.01 -22.01
C LEU A 275 -14.31 -49.55 -20.95
N MET A 276 -14.02 -49.79 -19.68
CA MET A 276 -14.91 -49.48 -18.56
C MET A 276 -14.32 -48.37 -17.70
N THR A 277 -15.18 -47.48 -17.18
CA THR A 277 -14.83 -46.42 -16.24
C THR A 277 -15.73 -46.46 -15.01
N ARG A 278 -15.17 -46.14 -13.85
CA ARG A 278 -15.87 -45.96 -12.57
C ARG A 278 -15.23 -44.81 -11.80
N LEU A 279 -15.92 -44.29 -10.80
CA LEU A 279 -15.33 -43.34 -9.86
C LEU A 279 -14.29 -44.06 -8.98
N ASP A 280 -13.05 -43.57 -8.96
CA ASP A 280 -12.03 -44.00 -8.00
C ASP A 280 -12.00 -43.05 -6.79
N ALA A 281 -12.96 -43.23 -5.88
CA ALA A 281 -13.07 -42.40 -4.70
C ALA A 281 -11.86 -42.53 -3.76
N ALA A 282 -11.28 -43.72 -3.64
CA ALA A 282 -10.15 -43.97 -2.74
C ALA A 282 -8.89 -43.22 -3.21
N GLY A 283 -8.55 -43.31 -4.50
CA GLY A 283 -7.42 -42.58 -5.07
C GLY A 283 -7.61 -41.06 -5.02
N LEU A 284 -8.83 -40.57 -5.28
CA LEU A 284 -9.14 -39.14 -5.19
C LEU A 284 -9.08 -38.61 -3.75
N GLN A 285 -9.47 -39.41 -2.77
CA GLN A 285 -9.36 -39.06 -1.35
C GLN A 285 -7.88 -38.95 -0.93
N GLU A 286 -7.01 -39.84 -1.42
CA GLU A 286 -5.57 -39.75 -1.18
C GLU A 286 -4.96 -38.47 -1.77
N VAL A 287 -5.37 -38.10 -3.00
CA VAL A 287 -4.93 -36.84 -3.65
C VAL A 287 -5.36 -35.62 -2.82
N ALA A 288 -6.61 -35.57 -2.36
CA ALA A 288 -7.10 -34.46 -1.54
C ALA A 288 -6.37 -34.36 -0.19
N GLN A 289 -6.11 -35.49 0.47
CA GLN A 289 -5.35 -35.54 1.73
C GLN A 289 -3.90 -35.07 1.54
N ALA A 290 -3.23 -35.53 0.48
CA ALA A 290 -1.88 -35.09 0.14
C ALA A 290 -1.81 -33.58 -0.17
N GLY A 291 -2.90 -33.03 -0.71
CA GLY A 291 -3.06 -31.62 -1.03
C GLY A 291 -3.52 -30.72 0.11
N ASN A 292 -3.65 -31.21 1.35
CA ASN A 292 -4.28 -30.49 2.47
C ASN A 292 -5.68 -29.92 2.12
N GLY A 293 -6.43 -30.61 1.26
CA GLY A 293 -7.79 -30.24 0.85
C GLY A 293 -8.82 -31.28 1.28
N ARG A 294 -9.99 -31.23 0.63
CA ARG A 294 -11.12 -32.13 0.91
C ARG A 294 -11.54 -32.87 -0.36
N PHE A 295 -11.97 -34.11 -0.20
CA PHE A 295 -12.63 -34.87 -1.25
C PHE A 295 -14.13 -34.87 -0.99
N GLU A 296 -14.90 -34.44 -1.97
CA GLU A 296 -16.36 -34.52 -1.96
C GLU A 296 -16.85 -35.15 -3.26
N ARG A 297 -17.90 -35.96 -3.17
CA ARG A 297 -18.60 -36.48 -4.36
C ARG A 297 -19.69 -35.51 -4.74
N VAL A 298 -19.93 -35.34 -6.05
CA VAL A 298 -21.02 -34.51 -6.56
C VAL A 298 -22.36 -34.87 -5.92
N THR A 299 -23.05 -33.88 -5.34
CA THR A 299 -24.41 -34.01 -4.79
C THR A 299 -25.39 -33.07 -5.49
N ALA A 300 -26.69 -33.39 -5.50
CA ALA A 300 -27.69 -32.51 -6.13
C ALA A 300 -28.04 -31.27 -5.28
N ASP A 301 -27.81 -31.33 -3.97
CA ASP A 301 -28.20 -30.29 -3.00
C ASP A 301 -27.15 -29.20 -2.78
N GLY A 302 -25.94 -29.36 -3.33
CA GLY A 302 -24.86 -28.38 -3.22
C GLY A 302 -24.05 -28.44 -1.92
N ARG A 303 -24.31 -29.42 -1.03
CA ARG A 303 -23.52 -29.63 0.19
C ARG A 303 -22.06 -29.94 -0.10
N ASP A 304 -21.79 -30.59 -1.23
CA ASP A 304 -20.46 -30.83 -1.77
C ASP A 304 -19.66 -29.53 -1.92
N LEU A 305 -20.24 -28.53 -2.60
CA LEU A 305 -19.60 -27.23 -2.81
C LEU A 305 -19.41 -26.47 -1.50
N ASP A 306 -20.39 -26.52 -0.59
CA ASP A 306 -20.28 -25.85 0.70
C ASP A 306 -19.16 -26.45 1.55
N ALA A 307 -18.99 -27.77 1.54
CA ALA A 307 -17.90 -28.45 2.22
C ALA A 307 -16.52 -28.16 1.59
N LEU A 308 -16.44 -28.05 0.26
CA LEU A 308 -15.20 -27.72 -0.47
C LEU A 308 -14.80 -26.24 -0.32
N LEU A 309 -15.78 -25.34 -0.24
CA LEU A 309 -15.58 -23.91 -0.04
C LEU A 309 -15.34 -23.55 1.43
N ALA A 310 -15.82 -24.38 2.37
CA ALA A 310 -15.62 -24.19 3.81
C ALA A 310 -14.13 -24.04 4.11
N ARG A 311 -13.72 -22.83 4.49
CA ARG A 311 -12.34 -22.53 4.85
C ARG A 311 -11.97 -23.37 6.07
N PRO A 312 -10.79 -24.04 6.06
CA PRO A 312 -10.18 -24.44 7.31
C PRO A 312 -10.00 -23.15 8.12
N THR A 313 -10.52 -23.10 9.34
CA THR A 313 -10.30 -21.99 10.27
C THR A 313 -8.81 -21.92 10.59
N LEU A 314 -8.05 -21.25 9.72
CA LEU A 314 -6.71 -20.80 10.05
C LEU A 314 -6.87 -19.76 11.17
N PRO A 315 -5.99 -19.75 12.19
CA PRO A 315 -6.02 -18.74 13.22
C PRO A 315 -6.01 -17.35 12.59
N ALA A 316 -6.99 -16.52 12.95
CA ALA A 316 -7.13 -15.15 12.48
C ALA A 316 -5.81 -14.39 12.71
N GLY A 317 -5.00 -14.20 11.67
CA GLY A 317 -3.69 -13.55 11.78
C GLY A 317 -2.65 -13.92 10.72
N GLN A 318 -2.85 -14.97 9.91
CA GLN A 318 -1.88 -15.39 8.88
C GLN A 318 -2.38 -15.28 7.43
N ALA A 319 -3.58 -14.73 7.24
CA ALA A 319 -4.14 -14.45 5.94
C ALA A 319 -3.38 -13.32 5.22
N PRO A 320 -2.81 -13.53 4.03
CA PRO A 320 -2.27 -12.44 3.23
C PRO A 320 -3.42 -11.58 2.71
N PHE A 321 -3.71 -10.47 3.39
CA PHE A 321 -4.63 -9.47 2.86
C PHE A 321 -3.99 -8.82 1.63
N GLN A 322 -4.61 -8.99 0.45
CA GLN A 322 -4.26 -8.22 -0.74
C GLN A 322 -5.18 -6.99 -0.81
N GLN A 323 -4.59 -5.84 -1.14
CA GLN A 323 -5.36 -4.65 -1.49
C GLN A 323 -6.16 -4.98 -2.75
N SER A 324 -7.42 -5.34 -2.58
CA SER A 324 -8.32 -5.47 -3.71
C SER A 324 -8.50 -4.08 -4.31
N GLY A 325 -8.36 -3.94 -5.63
CA GLY A 325 -8.63 -2.68 -6.34
C GLY A 325 -10.10 -2.19 -6.19
N LEU A 326 -10.93 -2.97 -5.49
CA LEU A 326 -12.26 -2.63 -5.03
C LEU A 326 -12.19 -1.54 -3.97
N VAL A 327 -12.48 -0.32 -4.42
CA VAL A 327 -12.77 0.82 -3.55
C VAL A 327 -14.14 0.60 -2.94
N ALA A 328 -14.21 0.29 -1.65
CA ALA A 328 -15.46 0.33 -0.92
C ALA A 328 -15.72 1.78 -0.49
N ASP A 329 -16.85 2.34 -0.90
CA ASP A 329 -17.33 3.62 -0.39
C ASP A 329 -17.63 3.48 1.11
N GLN A 330 -16.81 4.10 1.97
CA GLN A 330 -17.10 4.19 3.40
C GLN A 330 -17.68 5.57 3.72
N TRP A 331 -18.82 5.60 4.43
CA TRP A 331 -19.39 6.84 4.94
C TRP A 331 -18.61 7.32 6.17
N VAL A 332 -18.26 8.60 6.17
CA VAL A 332 -17.55 9.23 7.29
C VAL A 332 -18.55 9.63 8.36
N ASP A 333 -18.30 9.18 9.58
CA ASP A 333 -19.07 9.55 10.76
C ASP A 333 -18.71 10.98 11.20
N MET A 334 -19.68 11.89 11.13
CA MET A 334 -19.50 13.28 11.56
C MET A 334 -19.98 13.53 13.00
N GLY A 335 -20.49 12.48 13.67
CA GLY A 335 -20.87 12.49 15.07
C GLY A 335 -19.80 13.02 16.02
N PRO A 336 -18.50 12.72 15.85
CA PRO A 336 -17.44 13.24 16.71
C PRO A 336 -17.41 14.78 16.82
N TRP A 337 -17.78 15.52 15.77
CA TRP A 337 -17.86 16.98 15.81
C TRP A 337 -18.99 17.49 16.70
N LEU A 338 -20.12 16.77 16.74
CA LEU A 338 -21.25 17.08 17.62
C LEU A 338 -20.91 16.82 19.09
N VAL A 339 -20.04 15.84 19.39
CA VAL A 339 -19.56 15.57 20.76
C VAL A 339 -18.81 16.76 21.33
N LEU A 340 -18.00 17.47 20.52
CA LEU A 340 -17.29 18.68 20.97
C LEU A 340 -18.28 19.78 21.40
N GLY A 341 -19.35 19.97 20.63
CA GLY A 341 -20.44 20.90 20.98
C GLY A 341 -21.18 20.50 22.25
N ALA A 342 -21.48 19.21 22.41
CA ALA A 342 -22.10 18.68 23.62
C ALA A 342 -21.19 18.84 24.86
N ALA A 343 -19.88 18.61 24.72
CA ALA A 343 -18.90 18.78 25.78
C ALA A 343 -18.77 20.24 26.23
N ALA A 344 -18.79 21.19 25.30
CA ALA A 344 -18.79 22.62 25.62
C ALA A 344 -20.04 23.00 26.45
N LEU A 345 -21.23 22.56 26.03
CA LEU A 345 -22.47 22.82 26.75
C LEU A 345 -22.49 22.16 28.14
N ALA A 346 -21.97 20.95 28.26
CA ALA A 346 -21.82 20.26 29.54
C ALA A 346 -20.88 21.02 30.48
N ALA A 347 -19.78 21.57 29.96
CA ALA A 347 -18.86 22.41 30.74
C ALA A 347 -19.54 23.70 31.25
N PHE A 348 -20.39 24.34 30.44
CA PHE A 348 -21.20 25.49 30.87
C PHE A 348 -22.24 25.13 31.94
N ALA A 349 -22.77 23.91 31.90
CA ALA A 349 -23.74 23.43 32.89
C ALA A 349 -23.10 23.08 34.25
N PHE A 350 -21.83 22.64 34.28
CA PHE A 350 -21.23 22.03 35.46
C PHE A 350 -20.63 23.01 36.48
N ARG A 351 -20.19 24.23 36.12
CA ARG A 351 -19.72 25.26 37.10
C ARG A 351 -19.55 26.67 36.52
N ARG A 352 -20.20 27.67 37.15
CA ARG A 352 -20.25 29.11 36.78
C ARG A 352 -18.92 29.91 36.82
N GLY A 353 -17.75 29.29 36.66
CA GLY A 353 -16.48 30.04 36.79
C GLY A 353 -15.24 29.46 36.10
N LEU A 354 -15.24 28.17 35.76
CA LEU A 354 -14.06 27.54 35.16
C LEU A 354 -13.82 27.99 33.71
N ILE A 355 -14.90 28.26 32.97
CA ILE A 355 -14.81 28.79 31.60
C ILE A 355 -14.44 30.26 31.60
N ALA A 356 -14.86 31.05 32.60
CA ALA A 356 -14.40 32.44 32.72
C ALA A 356 -12.89 32.51 32.97
N VAL A 357 -12.36 31.60 33.80
CA VAL A 357 -10.92 31.48 34.06
C VAL A 357 -10.16 30.95 32.84
N LEU A 358 -10.68 29.95 32.13
CA LEU A 358 -10.05 29.44 30.90
C LEU A 358 -10.12 30.44 29.74
N ALA A 359 -11.22 31.19 29.61
CA ALA A 359 -11.37 32.24 28.62
C ALA A 359 -10.50 33.48 28.94
N LEU A 360 -10.35 33.85 30.22
CA LEU A 360 -9.46 34.93 30.65
C LEU A 360 -7.98 34.55 30.54
N THR A 361 -7.62 33.29 30.80
CA THR A 361 -6.23 32.81 30.60
C THR A 361 -5.88 32.69 29.12
N PHE A 362 -6.82 32.24 28.28
CA PHE A 362 -6.64 32.20 26.83
C PHE A 362 -6.62 33.61 26.22
N ALA A 363 -7.51 34.52 26.63
CA ALA A 363 -7.51 35.91 26.20
C ALA A 363 -6.31 36.70 26.74
N GLY A 364 -5.87 36.42 27.96
CA GLY A 364 -4.65 36.99 28.55
C GLY A 364 -3.38 36.54 27.84
N ALA A 365 -3.31 35.28 27.39
CA ALA A 365 -2.22 34.76 26.56
C ALA A 365 -2.21 35.38 25.14
N LEU A 366 -3.39 35.74 24.60
CA LEU A 366 -3.53 36.42 23.31
C LEU A 366 -3.22 37.93 23.36
N LEU A 367 -3.32 38.56 24.53
CA LEU A 367 -3.06 40.00 24.73
C LEU A 367 -1.69 40.31 25.36
N ALA A 368 -0.98 39.30 25.85
CA ALA A 368 0.40 39.43 26.31
C ALA A 368 1.33 39.60 25.11
N GLN A 369 1.41 40.82 24.56
CA GLN A 369 2.51 41.17 23.67
C GLN A 369 3.83 41.12 24.47
N PRO A 370 4.89 40.47 23.96
CA PRO A 370 6.18 40.51 24.61
C PRO A 370 6.70 41.93 24.54
N ALA A 371 6.81 42.58 25.70
CA ALA A 371 7.46 43.87 25.82
C ALA A 371 8.91 43.73 25.31
N HIS A 372 9.25 44.59 24.36
CA HIS A 372 10.54 44.65 23.70
C HIS A 372 11.72 44.66 24.68
N ALA A 373 12.66 43.73 24.49
CA ALA A 373 14.06 43.92 24.88
C ALA A 373 14.89 44.01 23.59
N GLN A 374 15.31 45.22 23.24
CA GLN A 374 16.34 45.48 22.24
C GLN A 374 17.66 44.86 22.72
N GLN A 375 18.32 44.09 21.84
CA GLN A 375 19.66 44.38 21.29
C GLN A 375 20.37 43.07 20.87
N GLY A 376 20.58 42.89 19.55
CA GLY A 376 21.58 41.94 19.02
C GLY A 376 21.15 41.01 17.89
N GLN A 377 21.13 41.54 16.66
CA GLN A 377 21.61 40.91 15.42
C GLN A 377 20.91 39.65 14.86
N ASP A 378 20.15 39.88 13.78
CA ASP A 378 19.80 38.97 12.68
C ASP A 378 19.33 37.54 13.02
N ASP A 379 18.09 37.43 13.52
CA ASP A 379 17.34 36.17 13.52
C ASP A 379 15.89 36.44 13.06
N PRO A 380 15.38 35.85 11.96
CA PRO A 380 13.97 35.98 11.57
C PRO A 380 13.01 35.13 12.43
N ALA A 381 13.39 34.80 13.67
CA ALA A 381 12.64 33.96 14.59
C ALA A 381 12.01 34.79 15.73
N ALA A 382 11.09 35.71 15.39
CA ALA A 382 10.21 36.38 16.35
C ALA A 382 8.73 36.06 16.10
N GLY A 383 8.47 34.83 15.70
CA GLY A 383 7.15 34.21 15.74
C GLY A 383 7.36 32.71 15.84
N LEU A 384 6.68 32.04 16.77
CA LEU A 384 6.56 30.58 16.75
C LEU A 384 5.86 30.21 15.44
N ALA A 385 6.63 30.01 14.37
CA ALA A 385 6.09 29.62 13.09
C ALA A 385 5.47 28.24 13.29
N TRP A 386 4.23 28.06 12.84
CA TRP A 386 3.44 26.87 13.15
C TRP A 386 4.19 25.57 12.81
N ASN A 387 5.06 25.60 11.79
CA ASN A 387 5.92 24.48 11.42
C ASN A 387 6.98 24.08 12.48
N GLU A 388 7.44 25.00 13.32
CA GLU A 388 8.44 24.72 14.38
C GLU A 388 7.84 23.96 15.57
N LEU A 389 6.52 24.07 15.78
CA LEU A 389 5.81 23.37 16.83
C LEU A 389 5.56 21.89 16.51
N TRP A 390 5.55 21.54 15.21
CA TRP A 390 5.17 20.20 14.74
C TRP A 390 6.28 19.44 14.01
N ARG A 391 7.40 20.08 13.64
CA ARG A 391 8.52 19.42 12.93
C ARG A 391 9.83 19.55 13.69
N THR A 392 10.59 18.46 13.71
CA THR A 392 11.94 18.46 14.30
C THR A 392 12.93 19.22 13.40
N PRO A 393 14.06 19.71 13.94
CA PRO A 393 15.13 20.31 13.13
C PRO A 393 15.61 19.38 12.01
N ASP A 394 15.74 18.07 12.25
CA ASP A 394 16.17 17.12 11.21
C ASP A 394 15.15 16.97 10.08
N GLN A 395 13.84 17.04 10.35
CA GLN A 395 12.82 17.04 9.31
C GLN A 395 12.91 18.30 8.45
N ARG A 396 13.18 19.46 9.06
CA ARG A 396 13.37 20.72 8.33
C ARG A 396 14.68 20.73 7.54
N GLY A 397 15.75 20.17 8.12
CA GLY A 397 17.02 19.96 7.44
C GLY A 397 16.87 19.05 6.23
N ALA A 398 16.06 17.99 6.33
CA ALA A 398 15.76 17.08 5.24
C ALA A 398 14.99 17.77 4.10
N ASP A 399 14.01 18.61 4.43
CA ASP A 399 13.31 19.43 3.44
C ASP A 399 14.27 20.38 2.70
N ALA A 400 15.16 21.07 3.42
CA ALA A 400 16.17 21.95 2.84
C ALA A 400 17.18 21.17 1.97
N PHE A 401 17.61 19.99 2.41
CA PHE A 401 18.50 19.10 1.66
C PHE A 401 17.85 18.60 0.36
N ALA A 402 16.56 18.26 0.40
CA ALA A 402 15.79 17.87 -0.78
C ALA A 402 15.61 19.04 -1.77
N ALA A 403 15.49 20.26 -1.25
CA ALA A 403 15.46 21.50 -2.04
C ALA A 403 16.84 21.94 -2.56
N GLN A 404 17.90 21.15 -2.31
CA GLN A 404 19.29 21.46 -2.67
C GLN A 404 19.88 22.71 -1.98
N ASP A 405 19.22 23.23 -0.95
CA ASP A 405 19.75 24.27 -0.09
C ASP A 405 20.61 23.64 1.02
N TYR A 406 21.82 23.25 0.62
CA TYR A 406 22.76 22.55 1.49
C TYR A 406 23.33 23.43 2.61
N GLY A 407 23.36 24.76 2.42
CA GLY A 407 23.80 25.70 3.45
C GLY A 407 22.83 25.74 4.63
N THR A 408 21.54 25.90 4.34
CA THR A 408 20.49 25.84 5.37
C THR A 408 20.40 24.44 5.98
N ALA A 409 20.47 23.38 5.16
CA ALA A 409 20.44 22.01 5.67
C ALA A 409 21.57 21.73 6.68
N ALA A 410 22.81 22.15 6.38
CA ALA A 410 23.96 21.94 7.24
C ALA A 410 23.87 22.64 8.61
N THR A 411 23.10 23.73 8.73
CA THR A 411 22.89 24.44 10.00
C THR A 411 21.63 23.99 10.73
N THR A 412 20.70 23.35 10.03
CA THR A 412 19.39 22.94 10.57
C THR A 412 19.41 21.53 11.13
N PHE A 413 20.17 20.60 10.54
CA PHE A 413 20.32 19.24 11.06
C PHE A 413 20.98 19.23 12.44
N ARG A 414 20.41 18.44 13.37
CA ARG A 414 21.05 18.04 14.62
C ARG A 414 21.85 16.76 14.47
N ASP A 415 21.45 15.87 13.55
CA ASP A 415 22.21 14.67 13.24
C ASP A 415 23.57 15.03 12.58
N PRO A 416 24.70 14.69 13.22
CA PRO A 416 26.04 15.02 12.71
C PRO A 416 26.35 14.42 11.34
N SER A 417 25.80 13.24 11.02
CA SER A 417 26.03 12.57 9.73
C SER A 417 25.33 13.30 8.59
N TRP A 418 24.09 13.77 8.83
CA TRP A 418 23.33 14.56 7.86
C TRP A 418 23.89 15.96 7.70
N GLN A 419 24.37 16.58 8.78
CA GLN A 419 25.11 17.83 8.71
C GLN A 419 26.37 17.70 7.84
N ALA A 420 27.21 16.69 8.09
CA ALA A 420 28.42 16.44 7.31
C ALA A 420 28.13 16.15 5.83
N SER A 421 27.08 15.37 5.57
CA SER A 421 26.62 15.07 4.22
C SER A 421 26.08 16.29 3.49
N SER A 422 25.41 17.20 4.20
CA SER A 422 24.97 18.50 3.66
C SER A 422 26.16 19.36 3.27
N LEU A 423 27.17 19.49 4.14
CA LEU A 423 28.42 20.21 3.84
C LEU A 423 29.13 19.63 2.61
N TYR A 424 29.24 18.29 2.52
CA TYR A 424 29.86 17.62 1.39
C TYR A 424 29.12 17.88 0.07
N ARG A 425 27.78 17.84 0.08
CA ARG A 425 26.95 18.14 -1.10
C ARG A 425 26.99 19.62 -1.48
N GLY A 426 27.10 20.50 -0.49
CA GLY A 426 27.28 21.94 -0.67
C GLY A 426 28.68 22.34 -1.17
N GLY A 427 29.62 21.40 -1.25
CA GLY A 427 30.99 21.64 -1.75
C GLY A 427 31.99 22.10 -0.68
N ASP A 428 31.59 22.20 0.57
CA ASP A 428 32.45 22.61 1.68
C ASP A 428 33.17 21.38 2.27
N PHE A 429 34.12 20.85 1.49
CA PHE A 429 34.74 19.55 1.75
C PHE A 429 35.62 19.52 3.02
N GLU A 430 36.27 20.62 3.36
CA GLU A 430 37.09 20.75 4.58
C GLU A 430 36.23 20.66 5.85
N ARG A 431 35.10 21.40 5.87
CA ARG A 431 34.15 21.33 6.98
C ARG A 431 33.43 20.00 7.02
N ALA A 432 33.12 19.40 5.87
CA ALA A 432 32.54 18.06 5.80
C ALA A 432 33.48 17.00 6.38
N ALA A 433 34.77 17.04 6.02
CA ALA A 433 35.79 16.13 6.55
C ALA A 433 35.94 16.26 8.07
N SER A 434 35.90 17.49 8.57
CA SER A 434 35.93 17.79 10.00
C SER A 434 34.68 17.29 10.71
N ALA A 435 33.50 17.47 10.11
CA ALA A 435 32.23 17.02 10.67
C ALA A 435 32.14 15.50 10.75
N TYR A 436 32.64 14.77 9.75
CA TYR A 436 32.74 13.31 9.78
C TYR A 436 33.78 12.77 10.79
N ALA A 437 34.73 13.60 11.23
CA ALA A 437 35.79 13.15 12.13
C ALA A 437 35.23 12.70 13.48
N GLY A 438 35.60 11.49 13.91
CA GLY A 438 35.15 10.91 15.18
C GLY A 438 33.74 10.31 15.17
N GLN A 439 33.01 10.38 14.05
CA GLN A 439 31.75 9.65 13.90
C GLN A 439 32.03 8.18 13.59
N GLN A 440 31.37 7.27 14.32
CA GLN A 440 31.56 5.84 14.12
C GLN A 440 31.12 5.41 12.72
N GLY A 441 32.01 4.77 11.96
CA GLY A 441 31.72 4.27 10.61
C GLY A 441 31.69 5.35 9.52
N ALA A 442 32.08 6.60 9.82
CA ALA A 442 32.09 7.69 8.85
C ALA A 442 33.42 7.86 8.10
N ASP A 443 34.43 7.03 8.38
CA ASP A 443 35.79 7.17 7.84
C ASP A 443 35.82 7.12 6.30
N PHE A 444 34.95 6.33 5.67
CA PHE A 444 34.83 6.31 4.20
C PHE A 444 34.37 7.66 3.64
N ASN A 445 33.33 8.25 4.25
CA ASN A 445 32.80 9.54 3.85
C ASN A 445 33.78 10.69 4.17
N ARG A 446 34.49 10.58 5.29
CA ARG A 446 35.62 11.47 5.64
C ARG A 446 36.72 11.40 4.58
N GLY A 447 37.10 10.20 4.15
CA GLY A 447 38.09 9.98 3.08
C GLY A 447 37.66 10.62 1.76
N ASN A 448 36.39 10.48 1.38
CA ASN A 448 35.83 11.14 0.20
C ASN A 448 35.90 12.68 0.30
N ALA A 449 35.55 13.24 1.47
CA ALA A 449 35.63 14.67 1.73
C ALA A 449 37.09 15.19 1.67
N LEU A 450 38.02 14.52 2.34
CA LEU A 450 39.45 14.88 2.33
C LEU A 450 40.06 14.79 0.93
N ALA A 451 39.70 13.77 0.15
CA ALA A 451 40.18 13.61 -1.22
C ALA A 451 39.74 14.78 -2.10
N ARG A 452 38.49 15.23 -1.97
CA ARG A 452 37.96 16.40 -2.71
C ARG A 452 38.51 17.72 -2.22
N ALA A 453 38.86 17.81 -0.94
CA ALA A 453 39.57 18.96 -0.38
C ALA A 453 41.05 19.04 -0.81
N GLY A 454 41.58 17.96 -1.42
CA GLY A 454 42.98 17.88 -1.86
C GLY A 454 43.93 17.38 -0.77
N ASN A 455 43.42 17.03 0.41
CA ASN A 455 44.21 16.45 1.49
C ASN A 455 44.38 14.93 1.28
N LEU A 456 45.12 14.57 0.25
CA LEU A 456 45.22 13.19 -0.25
C LEU A 456 45.86 12.24 0.76
N LYS A 457 46.83 12.71 1.57
CA LYS A 457 47.49 11.87 2.58
C LYS A 457 46.52 11.44 3.68
N GLU A 458 45.73 12.37 4.19
CA GLU A 458 44.73 12.07 5.23
C GLU A 458 43.55 11.27 4.66
N ALA A 459 43.19 11.49 3.39
CA ALA A 459 42.17 10.69 2.72
C ALA A 459 42.56 9.21 2.66
N VAL A 460 43.81 8.89 2.32
CA VAL A 460 44.32 7.50 2.35
C VAL A 460 44.20 6.91 3.75
N ALA A 461 44.60 7.65 4.78
CA ALA A 461 44.50 7.19 6.16
C ALA A 461 43.05 6.89 6.59
N ALA A 462 42.08 7.69 6.13
CA ALA A 462 40.66 7.46 6.40
C ALA A 462 40.11 6.20 5.68
N TYR A 463 40.54 5.94 4.45
CA TYR A 463 40.19 4.67 3.78
C TYR A 463 40.86 3.47 4.43
N ASP A 464 42.11 3.60 4.88
CA ASP A 464 42.80 2.56 5.64
C ASP A 464 42.04 2.22 6.94
N ALA A 465 41.52 3.23 7.65
CA ALA A 465 40.67 3.01 8.82
C ALA A 465 39.37 2.27 8.48
N THR A 466 38.74 2.62 7.34
CA THR A 466 37.55 1.92 6.84
C THR A 466 37.85 0.45 6.54
N LEU A 467 38.97 0.17 5.87
CA LEU A 467 39.40 -1.18 5.52
C LEU A 467 39.87 -1.99 6.73
N ALA A 468 40.41 -1.33 7.76
CA ALA A 468 40.73 -1.99 9.02
C ALA A 468 39.46 -2.49 9.74
N ALA A 469 38.37 -1.72 9.68
CA ALA A 469 37.07 -2.12 10.22
C ALA A 469 36.34 -3.14 9.32
N ASN A 470 36.43 -2.99 8.00
CA ASN A 470 35.84 -3.89 7.00
C ASN A 470 36.82 -4.20 5.86
N PRO A 471 37.62 -5.27 5.97
CA PRO A 471 38.63 -5.61 4.95
C PRO A 471 38.06 -5.99 3.58
N LYS A 472 36.74 -6.20 3.46
CA LYS A 472 36.05 -6.56 2.21
C LYS A 472 35.35 -5.37 1.56
N ASP A 473 35.57 -4.16 2.04
CA ASP A 473 34.99 -2.95 1.46
C ASP A 473 35.68 -2.60 0.12
N ALA A 474 35.06 -3.01 -0.98
CA ALA A 474 35.60 -2.82 -2.32
C ALA A 474 35.67 -1.34 -2.72
N ASP A 475 34.74 -0.51 -2.24
CA ASP A 475 34.69 0.91 -2.56
C ASP A 475 35.81 1.67 -1.85
N ALA A 476 36.07 1.35 -0.57
CA ALA A 476 37.17 1.91 0.18
C ALA A 476 38.54 1.55 -0.44
N ALA A 477 38.70 0.29 -0.85
CA ALA A 477 39.92 -0.16 -1.54
C ALA A 477 40.14 0.58 -2.86
N PHE A 478 39.10 0.68 -3.68
CA PHE A 478 39.16 1.38 -4.97
C PHE A 478 39.48 2.87 -4.81
N ASN A 479 38.78 3.57 -3.91
CA ASN A 479 38.98 5.00 -3.70
C ASN A 479 40.36 5.29 -3.10
N ARG A 480 40.85 4.45 -2.20
CA ARG A 480 42.21 4.54 -1.67
C ARG A 480 43.26 4.47 -2.78
N ASP A 481 43.15 3.50 -3.68
CA ASP A 481 44.09 3.33 -4.78
C ASP A 481 44.06 4.51 -5.76
N LEU A 482 42.87 5.07 -5.99
CA LEU A 482 42.71 6.27 -6.81
C LEU A 482 43.44 7.48 -6.18
N VAL A 483 43.27 7.69 -4.87
CA VAL A 483 43.92 8.78 -4.14
C VAL A 483 45.43 8.56 -4.07
N LEU A 484 45.93 7.33 -3.91
CA LEU A 484 47.35 7.02 -3.95
C LEU A 484 47.99 7.39 -5.29
N LYS A 485 47.33 7.09 -6.41
CA LYS A 485 47.80 7.49 -7.75
C LYS A 485 47.84 9.02 -7.89
N ALA A 486 46.82 9.71 -7.39
CA ALA A 486 46.79 11.17 -7.39
C ALA A 486 47.95 11.77 -6.56
N LEU A 487 48.23 11.20 -5.38
CA LEU A 487 49.33 11.62 -4.52
C LEU A 487 50.71 11.38 -5.16
N GLN A 488 50.90 10.24 -5.83
CA GLN A 488 52.13 9.96 -6.59
C GLN A 488 52.36 10.97 -7.71
N LYS A 489 51.30 11.29 -8.47
CA LYS A 489 51.37 12.30 -9.54
C LYS A 489 51.72 13.67 -8.98
N GLN A 490 51.14 14.07 -7.85
CA GLN A 490 51.44 15.33 -7.17
C GLN A 490 52.92 15.40 -6.73
N ASN A 491 53.47 14.30 -6.19
CA ASN A 491 54.87 14.24 -5.79
C ASN A 491 55.84 14.30 -6.98
N GLN A 492 55.50 13.67 -8.10
CA GLN A 492 56.32 13.73 -9.32
C GLN A 492 56.35 15.16 -9.91
N GLN A 493 55.22 15.86 -9.88
CA GLN A 493 55.12 17.25 -10.32
C GLN A 493 55.99 18.18 -9.45
N ASN A 494 55.93 18.03 -8.12
CA ASN A 494 56.77 18.79 -7.20
C ASN A 494 58.28 18.51 -7.39
N GLN A 495 58.67 17.30 -7.80
CA GLN A 495 60.07 16.97 -8.11
C GLN A 495 60.55 17.57 -9.43
N GLN A 496 59.66 17.67 -10.44
CA GLN A 496 59.98 18.36 -11.70
C GLN A 496 60.12 19.88 -11.52
N ASP A 497 59.27 20.50 -10.69
CA ASP A 497 59.36 21.93 -10.39
C ASP A 497 60.62 22.27 -9.56
N GLN A 498 61.09 21.36 -8.69
CA GLN A 498 62.35 21.53 -7.97
C GLN A 498 63.59 21.35 -8.85
N ASN A 499 63.53 20.51 -9.88
CA ASN A 499 64.65 20.30 -10.82
C ASN A 499 64.75 21.38 -11.91
N GLN A 500 63.73 22.22 -12.11
CA GLN A 500 63.80 23.39 -13.01
C GLN A 500 64.29 24.68 -12.32
N GLY A 501 64.58 24.63 -11.01
CA GLY A 501 65.09 25.78 -10.24
C GLY A 501 66.61 26.02 -10.31
N ASN A 502 67.38 25.17 -11.00
CA ASN A 502 68.84 25.27 -11.09
C ASN A 502 69.35 25.05 -12.53
N ASP A 503 69.35 26.11 -13.35
CA ASP A 503 70.57 26.58 -14.04
C ASP A 503 70.37 27.98 -14.67
N PRO A 504 71.39 28.85 -14.68
CA PRO A 504 71.31 30.26 -15.05
C PRO A 504 71.51 30.53 -16.55
N GLN A 505 70.85 31.59 -17.04
CA GLN A 505 71.15 32.35 -18.26
C GLN A 505 71.47 31.58 -19.56
N LYS A 506 70.52 31.65 -20.51
CA LYS A 506 70.80 32.12 -21.89
C LYS A 506 69.50 32.54 -22.60
N GLN A 507 69.30 33.85 -22.69
CA GLN A 507 68.51 34.51 -23.75
C GLN A 507 69.26 34.32 -25.10
N PRO A 508 68.58 34.32 -26.26
CA PRO A 508 67.89 35.53 -26.73
C PRO A 508 66.50 35.32 -27.34
N GLU A 509 65.78 36.43 -27.30
CA GLU A 509 64.43 36.69 -27.76
C GLU A 509 64.28 36.63 -29.29
N GLY A 510 63.07 36.30 -29.74
CA GLY A 510 62.60 36.65 -31.09
C GLY A 510 61.42 35.81 -31.55
N GLY A 511 60.20 36.31 -31.37
CA GLY A 511 59.00 35.80 -32.05
C GLY A 511 57.74 35.78 -31.20
N GLN A 512 57.04 36.93 -31.15
CA GLN A 512 55.66 37.02 -30.66
C GLN A 512 54.73 36.28 -31.63
N ASP A 513 53.87 35.41 -31.08
CA ASP A 513 52.42 35.50 -31.29
C ASP A 513 51.70 34.68 -30.21
N LYS A 514 50.88 35.39 -29.42
CA LYS A 514 49.95 34.83 -28.43
C LYS A 514 48.57 35.37 -28.78
N ASP A 515 47.69 34.49 -29.24
CA ASP A 515 46.26 34.67 -29.05
C ASP A 515 45.82 33.83 -27.84
N LYS A 516 45.33 34.52 -26.82
CA LYS A 516 44.69 33.94 -25.64
C LYS A 516 43.18 34.10 -25.76
N GLN A 517 42.49 33.00 -25.49
CA GLN A 517 41.12 32.94 -25.01
C GLN A 517 40.84 33.95 -23.89
N GLN A 518 39.64 34.52 -23.84
CA GLN A 518 38.74 34.28 -22.71
C GLN A 518 37.29 34.73 -22.93
N ASP A 519 36.41 33.85 -22.46
CA ASP A 519 35.12 34.05 -21.80
C ASP A 519 34.00 34.84 -22.48
N LYS A 520 32.94 34.11 -22.85
CA LYS A 520 31.57 34.63 -22.84
C LYS A 520 30.62 33.67 -22.13
N ASP A 521 30.32 34.10 -20.92
CA ASP A 521 29.11 33.88 -20.14
C ASP A 521 27.84 33.96 -21.00
N LYS A 522 26.90 33.03 -20.81
CA LYS A 522 25.60 33.00 -21.51
C LYS A 522 24.48 33.21 -20.49
N GLY A 523 23.98 34.44 -20.44
CA GLY A 523 22.60 34.74 -20.07
C GLY A 523 21.72 34.66 -21.32
N ASP A 524 20.75 33.75 -21.31
CA ASP A 524 19.76 33.60 -22.37
C ASP A 524 18.49 34.37 -21.99
N GLN A 525 18.11 35.34 -22.83
CA GLN A 525 16.73 35.83 -22.93
C GLN A 525 16.35 35.98 -24.41
N ASN A 526 15.49 35.05 -24.82
CA ASN A 526 14.20 35.31 -25.46
C ASN A 526 14.19 36.18 -26.74
N LYS A 527 13.78 35.59 -27.88
CA LYS A 527 12.48 35.88 -28.55
C LYS A 527 12.41 35.36 -29.99
N ASP A 528 11.33 34.59 -30.21
CA ASP A 528 10.31 34.75 -31.26
C ASP A 528 10.71 34.85 -32.75
N ALA A 529 10.56 33.70 -33.44
CA ALA A 529 9.68 33.45 -34.60
C ALA A 529 9.89 34.22 -35.93
N PRO A 530 9.21 33.89 -37.06
CA PRO A 530 8.37 32.72 -37.42
C PRO A 530 8.65 32.09 -38.82
N LYS A 531 8.07 30.88 -39.04
CA LYS A 531 7.34 30.34 -40.24
C LYS A 531 7.94 30.57 -41.66
N ASP A 532 7.92 29.64 -42.62
CA ASP A 532 6.89 28.68 -43.03
C ASP A 532 7.45 27.77 -44.17
N PRO A 533 6.68 26.96 -44.93
CA PRO A 533 6.70 25.51 -44.89
C PRO A 533 7.14 24.86 -46.23
N SER A 534 7.27 23.53 -46.28
CA SER A 534 6.79 22.65 -47.38
C SER A 534 7.47 21.26 -47.32
N ARG A 535 6.69 20.25 -46.91
CA ARG A 535 6.44 18.91 -47.53
C ARG A 535 7.58 18.14 -48.27
N PRO A 536 7.46 16.80 -48.45
CA PRO A 536 7.23 15.70 -47.49
C PRO A 536 8.12 14.44 -47.76
N ASP A 537 8.05 13.47 -46.84
CA ASP A 537 8.19 12.01 -47.01
C ASP A 537 9.43 11.32 -47.65
N LYS A 538 10.19 10.63 -46.76
CA LYS A 538 10.64 9.21 -46.83
C LYS A 538 11.67 8.79 -47.93
N PRO A 539 12.20 7.55 -47.89
CA PRO A 539 13.13 7.00 -46.91
C PRO A 539 14.36 6.38 -47.61
N GLN A 540 15.56 6.33 -47.01
CA GLN A 540 16.50 5.29 -47.44
C GLN A 540 17.55 4.93 -46.41
N ASP A 541 17.67 3.61 -46.28
CA ASP A 541 18.56 2.84 -45.46
C ASP A 541 20.03 3.20 -45.64
N GLN A 542 20.77 3.23 -44.53
CA GLN A 542 22.18 2.85 -44.47
C GLN A 542 22.55 2.49 -43.02
N LYS A 543 22.72 1.19 -42.77
CA LYS A 543 23.64 0.65 -41.75
C LYS A 543 24.93 0.25 -42.49
N PRO A 544 26.07 0.06 -41.81
CA PRO A 544 26.54 0.67 -40.57
C PRO A 544 27.96 1.26 -40.77
N ASN A 545 28.36 2.24 -39.96
CA ASN A 545 29.78 2.53 -39.80
C ASN A 545 30.12 2.58 -38.31
N ASP A 546 31.01 1.67 -37.93
CA ASP A 546 31.57 1.53 -36.60
C ASP A 546 32.43 2.74 -36.26
N GLN A 547 32.03 3.47 -35.22
CA GLN A 547 32.95 4.25 -34.38
C GLN A 547 32.24 4.52 -33.05
N LYS A 548 32.70 3.85 -31.99
CA LYS A 548 32.33 4.08 -30.58
C LYS A 548 32.86 5.44 -30.12
N PRO A 549 32.02 6.28 -29.49
CA PRO A 549 32.43 7.20 -28.44
C PRO A 549 31.93 6.69 -27.08
N GLY A 550 32.82 6.70 -26.09
CA GLY A 550 32.61 6.13 -24.76
C GLY A 550 31.40 6.67 -24.01
N GLU A 551 30.59 5.76 -23.49
CA GLU A 551 29.59 6.01 -22.46
C GLU A 551 30.28 6.44 -21.16
N GLN A 552 30.11 7.71 -20.79
CA GLN A 552 30.22 8.15 -19.40
C GLN A 552 28.94 7.71 -18.69
N GLN A 553 29.03 6.65 -17.88
CA GLN A 553 27.95 6.26 -16.96
C GLN A 553 27.83 7.30 -15.83
N PRO A 554 26.62 7.77 -15.49
CA PRO A 554 26.39 8.52 -14.26
C PRO A 554 26.54 7.60 -13.03
N PRO A 555 27.02 8.12 -11.88
CA PRO A 555 27.29 7.29 -10.71
C PRO A 555 26.00 6.71 -10.09
N PRO A 556 26.08 5.55 -9.40
CA PRO A 556 24.94 4.87 -8.83
C PRO A 556 24.33 5.69 -7.68
N LYS A 557 23.00 5.68 -7.59
CA LYS A 557 22.25 6.24 -6.47
C LYS A 557 22.57 5.42 -5.20
N PRO A 558 22.76 6.05 -4.02
CA PRO A 558 22.88 5.30 -2.78
C PRO A 558 21.53 4.65 -2.42
N ASP A 559 21.57 3.35 -2.13
CA ASP A 559 20.45 2.60 -1.56
C ASP A 559 20.08 3.16 -0.17
N PRO A 560 18.82 3.56 0.08
CA PRO A 560 18.37 4.01 1.41
C PRO A 560 18.28 2.89 2.46
N ALA A 561 18.59 1.64 2.10
CA ALA A 561 18.22 0.45 2.87
C ALA A 561 19.33 -0.12 3.78
N LYS A 562 20.45 0.59 3.98
CA LYS A 562 21.53 0.13 4.87
C LYS A 562 22.00 1.22 5.82
N GLN A 563 21.09 1.77 6.61
CA GLN A 563 21.40 2.55 7.80
C GLN A 563 20.12 2.64 8.65
N ASP A 564 19.87 1.59 9.43
CA ASP A 564 19.01 1.70 10.62
C ASP A 564 19.76 1.06 11.79
N PRO A 565 20.46 1.86 12.61
CA PRO A 565 20.86 1.47 13.95
C PRO A 565 20.08 2.31 14.96
N SER A 566 18.74 2.30 14.91
CA SER A 566 17.94 2.96 15.95
C SER A 566 16.48 2.47 15.99
N LYS A 567 16.27 1.31 16.59
CA LYS A 567 15.11 1.06 17.45
C LYS A 567 15.57 0.41 18.75
N PRO A 568 14.92 0.71 19.89
CA PRO A 568 15.36 0.27 21.21
C PRO A 568 15.45 -1.26 21.33
#